data_AF-A0A315B131-F1
#
_entry.id   AF-A0A315B131-F1
#
_cell.length_a   1.000
_cell.length_b   1.000
_cell.length_c   1.000
_cell.angle_alpha   90.00
_cell.angle_beta   90.00
_cell.angle_gamma   90.00
#
_symmetry.space_group_name_H-M   'P 1'
#
loop_
_entity.id
_entity.type
_entity.pdbx_description
1 polymer ?
#
loop_
_entity_poly.entity_id
_entity_poly.type
_entity_poly.pdbx_seq_one_letter_code
_entity_poly.pdbx_strand_id
1 'polypeptide(L)'
;MMVSLSTVRQGVPHDPACILYAGDHAFVKHDSYVVYQKARIEEADKVLRGVKSGQLVPQAPMDGAVFARICKGLEESRLTPTRLLNFYLKATGQT
;
A
#
# COMPACT_ATOMS: atom_id res chain seq x y z
N MET A 1 -0.57 9.28 1.93
CA MET A 1 0.53 8.30 2.08
C MET A 1 0.39 7.24 1.00
N MET A 2 1.49 6.73 0.46
CA MET A 2 1.49 5.69 -0.57
C MET A 2 2.32 4.49 -0.12
N VAL A 3 1.89 3.30 -0.53
CA VAL A 3 2.63 2.04 -0.41
C VAL A 3 2.78 1.42 -1.80
N SER A 4 3.69 0.47 -1.93
CA SER A 4 3.88 -0.30 -3.17
C SER A 4 3.48 -1.75 -2.95
N LEU A 5 3.12 -2.44 -4.02
CA LEU A 5 2.85 -3.87 -4.02
C LEU A 5 3.97 -4.57 -4.80
N SER A 6 4.35 -5.77 -4.37
CA SER A 6 5.32 -6.60 -5.08
C SER A 6 4.85 -8.04 -5.11
N THR A 7 5.13 -8.75 -6.19
CA THR A 7 4.78 -10.17 -6.32
C THR A 7 5.58 -11.02 -5.32
N VAL A 8 4.91 -11.99 -4.69
CA VAL A 8 5.56 -13.02 -3.88
C VAL A 8 6.33 -13.96 -4.80
N ARG A 9 7.60 -14.20 -4.47
CA ARG A 9 8.48 -15.12 -5.22
C ARG A 9 8.97 -16.22 -4.30
N GLN A 10 8.96 -17.47 -4.77
CA GLN A 10 9.48 -18.60 -4.00
C GLN A 10 10.93 -18.35 -3.55
N GLY A 11 11.22 -18.67 -2.29
CA GLY A 11 12.54 -18.50 -1.69
C GLY A 11 12.95 -17.05 -1.41
N VAL A 12 12.12 -16.05 -1.73
CA VAL A 12 12.41 -14.64 -1.47
C VAL A 12 11.62 -14.18 -0.23
N PRO A 13 12.31 -13.74 0.84
CA PRO A 13 11.66 -13.16 2.00
C PRO A 13 10.81 -11.95 1.62
N HIS A 14 9.63 -11.86 2.20
CA HIS A 14 8.70 -10.76 2.00
C HIS A 14 7.96 -10.47 3.31
N ASP A 15 7.31 -9.31 3.39
CA ASP A 15 6.53 -8.92 4.55
C ASP A 15 5.19 -9.66 4.55
N PRO A 16 4.89 -10.53 5.54
CA PRO A 16 3.65 -11.27 5.56
C PRO A 16 2.47 -10.47 6.13
N ALA A 17 2.67 -9.23 6.60
CA ALA A 17 1.63 -8.45 7.27
C ALA A 17 0.39 -8.20 6.39
N CYS A 18 0.56 -8.15 5.06
CA CYS A 18 -0.56 -8.12 4.13
C CYS A 18 -0.18 -8.78 2.80
N ILE A 19 -0.73 -9.97 2.57
CA ILE A 19 -0.73 -10.64 1.26
C ILE A 19 -2.04 -10.33 0.55
N LEU A 20 -1.97 -10.04 -0.74
CA LEU A 20 -3.05 -9.80 -1.67
C LEU A 20 -3.06 -10.90 -2.73
N TYR A 21 -4.25 -11.34 -3.10
CA TYR A 21 -4.46 -12.45 -4.01
C TYR A 21 -5.16 -12.01 -5.30
N ALA A 22 -5.13 -12.87 -6.32
CA ALA A 22 -5.95 -12.66 -7.51
C ALA A 22 -7.43 -12.51 -7.11
N GLY A 23 -8.08 -11.45 -7.59
CA GLY A 23 -9.46 -11.09 -7.21
C GLY A 23 -9.56 -9.97 -6.18
N ASP A 24 -8.53 -9.72 -5.36
CA ASP A 24 -8.53 -8.60 -4.41
C ASP A 24 -8.58 -7.24 -5.16
N HIS A 25 -7.97 -7.16 -6.35
CA HIS A 25 -8.11 -6.02 -7.26
C HIS A 25 -7.79 -6.40 -8.71
N ALA A 26 -8.35 -5.65 -9.68
CA ALA A 26 -8.20 -5.94 -11.10
C ALA A 26 -6.73 -6.04 -11.59
N PHE A 27 -5.82 -5.25 -11.01
CA PHE A 27 -4.39 -5.29 -11.38
C PHE A 27 -3.59 -6.37 -10.62
N VAL A 28 -4.13 -6.96 -9.54
CA VAL A 28 -3.44 -8.02 -8.79
C VAL A 28 -3.70 -9.35 -9.48
N LYS A 29 -2.70 -9.85 -10.20
CA LYS A 29 -2.79 -11.10 -10.98
C LYS A 29 -2.12 -12.30 -10.32
N HIS A 30 -1.24 -12.03 -9.36
CA HIS A 30 -0.46 -13.02 -8.64
C HIS A 30 -0.44 -12.63 -7.17
N ASP A 31 -0.24 -13.62 -6.31
CA ASP A 31 0.01 -13.40 -4.90
C ASP A 31 1.09 -12.34 -4.73
N SER A 32 0.73 -11.27 -4.04
CA SER A 32 1.54 -10.06 -3.89
C SER A 32 1.52 -9.63 -2.45
N TYR A 33 2.56 -8.95 -1.99
CA TYR A 33 2.62 -8.41 -0.65
C TYR A 33 2.76 -6.88 -0.69
N VAL A 34 2.29 -6.23 0.36
CA VAL A 34 2.45 -4.78 0.52
C VAL A 34 3.85 -4.48 1.07
N VAL A 35 4.57 -3.57 0.42
CA VAL A 35 5.96 -3.23 0.75
C VAL A 35 5.99 -2.03 1.71
N TYR A 36 5.61 -2.24 2.96
CA TYR A 36 5.51 -1.16 3.96
C TYR A 36 6.83 -0.44 4.25
N GLN A 37 7.97 -1.14 4.18
CA GLN A 37 9.31 -0.52 4.33
C GLN A 37 9.60 0.60 3.29
N LYS A 38 8.88 0.61 2.16
CA LYS A 38 9.00 1.64 1.10
C LYS A 38 7.79 2.58 1.08
N ALA A 39 7.00 2.61 2.14
CA ALA A 39 5.94 3.60 2.28
C ALA A 39 6.52 5.01 2.20
N ARG A 40 5.71 5.96 1.71
CA ARG A 40 6.13 7.36 1.58
C ARG A 40 4.96 8.33 1.69
N ILE A 41 5.26 9.55 2.13
CA ILE A 41 4.33 10.67 2.09
C ILE A 41 4.55 11.39 0.77
N GLU A 42 3.46 11.63 0.05
CA GLU A 42 3.46 12.27 -1.26
C GLU A 42 2.35 13.31 -1.27
N GLU A 43 2.65 14.45 -1.86
CA GLU A 43 1.68 15.53 -2.03
C GLU A 43 0.57 15.12 -3.00
N ALA A 44 -0.68 15.38 -2.63
CA ALA A 44 -1.83 15.06 -3.47
C ALA A 44 -1.70 15.71 -4.86
N ASP A 45 -1.28 16.97 -4.92
CA ASP A 45 -1.11 17.69 -6.19
C ASP A 45 -0.04 17.07 -7.08
N LYS A 46 1.03 16.51 -6.51
CA LYS A 46 2.06 15.80 -7.28
C LYS A 46 1.49 14.55 -7.93
N VAL A 47 0.68 13.79 -7.19
CA VAL A 47 -0.01 12.59 -7.73
C VAL A 47 -0.99 12.99 -8.83
N LEU A 48 -1.80 14.04 -8.61
CA LEU A 48 -2.75 14.55 -9.61
C LEU A 48 -2.03 15.05 -10.88
N ARG A 49 -0.90 15.74 -10.75
CA ARG A 49 -0.07 16.14 -11.90
C ARG A 49 0.46 14.92 -12.66
N GLY A 50 0.91 13.88 -11.96
CA GLY A 50 1.37 12.63 -12.57
C GLY A 50 0.27 11.93 -13.38
N VAL A 51 -0.98 11.96 -12.90
CA VAL A 51 -2.14 11.45 -13.66
C VAL A 51 -2.40 12.32 -14.90
N LYS A 52 -2.44 13.65 -14.74
CA LYS A 52 -2.69 14.59 -15.84
C LYS A 52 -1.62 14.53 -16.94
N SER A 53 -0.37 14.27 -16.57
CA SER A 53 0.75 14.16 -17.51
C SER A 53 0.90 12.78 -18.15
N GLY A 54 0.07 11.80 -17.76
CA GLY A 54 0.16 10.41 -18.24
C GLY A 54 1.29 9.59 -17.62
N GLN A 55 2.02 10.12 -16.64
CA GLN A 55 3.07 9.39 -15.92
C GLN A 55 2.49 8.36 -14.93
N LEU A 56 1.27 8.59 -14.45
CA LEU A 56 0.54 7.68 -13.57
C LEU A 56 -0.76 7.27 -14.23
N VAL A 57 -1.01 5.96 -14.30
CA VAL A 57 -2.26 5.42 -14.81
C VAL A 57 -3.23 5.26 -13.63
N PRO A 58 -4.37 5.98 -13.61
CA PRO A 58 -5.36 5.80 -12.56
C PRO A 58 -5.96 4.39 -12.62
N GLN A 59 -6.16 3.79 -11.47
CA GLN A 59 -6.79 2.48 -11.30
C GLN A 59 -8.10 2.64 -10.52
N ALA A 60 -8.97 1.62 -10.59
CA ALA A 60 -10.16 1.58 -9.76
C ALA A 60 -9.77 1.61 -8.26
N PRO A 61 -10.66 2.12 -7.38
CA PRO A 61 -10.48 1.98 -5.96
C PRO A 61 -10.39 0.49 -5.54
N MET A 62 -9.60 0.21 -4.52
CA MET A 62 -9.62 -1.08 -3.84
C MET A 62 -11.00 -1.32 -3.22
N ASP A 63 -11.42 -2.60 -3.18
CA ASP A 63 -12.56 -2.98 -2.35
C ASP A 63 -12.32 -2.60 -0.88
N GLY A 64 -13.38 -2.23 -0.16
CA GLY A 64 -13.29 -1.74 1.20
C GLY A 64 -12.65 -2.73 2.18
N ALA A 65 -12.94 -4.03 2.03
CA ALA A 65 -12.37 -5.06 2.89
C ALA A 65 -10.88 -5.30 2.59
N VAL A 66 -10.49 -5.24 1.32
CA VAL A 66 -9.09 -5.32 0.89
C VAL A 66 -8.31 -4.11 1.38
N PHE A 67 -8.88 -2.91 1.24
CA PHE A 67 -8.28 -1.68 1.75
C PHE A 67 -8.08 -1.73 3.28
N ALA A 68 -9.07 -2.22 4.03
CA ALA A 68 -8.97 -2.38 5.48
C ALA A 68 -7.84 -3.36 5.88
N ARG A 69 -7.65 -4.47 5.14
CA ARG A 69 -6.51 -5.39 5.33
C ARG A 69 -5.17 -4.68 5.11
N ILE A 70 -5.06 -3.83 4.10
CA ILE A 70 -3.84 -3.06 3.82
C ILE A 70 -3.55 -2.07 4.97
N CYS A 71 -4.57 -1.39 5.48
CA CYS A 71 -4.42 -0.50 6.64
C CYS A 71 -3.98 -1.24 7.89
N LYS A 72 -4.63 -2.38 8.20
CA LYS A 72 -4.24 -3.23 9.32
C LYS A 72 -2.80 -3.71 9.21
N GLY A 73 -2.37 -4.16 8.02
CA GLY A 73 -0.98 -4.59 7.80
C GLY A 73 0.04 -3.46 7.96
N LEU A 74 -0.33 -2.19 7.73
CA LEU A 74 0.55 -1.05 7.99
C LEU A 74 0.85 -0.91 9.49
N GLU A 75 -0.17 -1.11 10.33
CA GLU A 75 -0.08 -1.04 11.78
C GLU A 75 0.66 -2.24 12.38
N GLU A 76 0.49 -3.44 11.80
CA GLU A 76 1.07 -4.69 12.29
C GLU A 76 2.49 -4.97 11.76
N SER A 77 2.85 -4.44 10.59
CA SER A 77 4.17 -4.68 10.00
C SER A 77 5.28 -4.07 10.84
N ARG A 78 6.23 -4.92 11.24
CA ARG A 78 7.49 -4.50 11.88
C ARG A 78 8.41 -3.72 10.92
N LEU A 79 8.12 -3.76 9.63
CA LEU A 79 8.90 -3.09 8.59
C LEU A 79 8.33 -1.71 8.23
N THR A 80 7.15 -1.34 8.75
CA THR A 80 6.62 0.02 8.59
C THR A 80 7.54 1.02 9.31
N PRO A 81 8.09 2.04 8.62
CA PRO A 81 8.88 3.06 9.28
C PRO A 81 8.05 3.81 10.34
N THR A 82 8.54 3.89 11.57
CA THR A 82 7.81 4.48 12.71
C THR A 82 7.29 5.89 12.42
N ARG A 83 8.07 6.72 11.71
CA ARG A 83 7.63 8.07 11.30
C ARG A 83 6.36 8.04 10.45
N LEU A 84 6.24 7.06 9.56
CA LEU A 84 5.09 6.92 8.66
C LEU A 84 3.89 6.31 9.37
N LEU A 85 4.10 5.33 10.24
CA LEU A 85 3.05 4.81 11.10
C LEU A 85 2.46 5.94 11.96
N ASN A 86 3.30 6.73 12.62
CA ASN A 86 2.84 7.87 13.42
C ASN A 86 2.11 8.93 12.60
N PHE A 87 2.55 9.19 11.35
CA PHE A 87 1.84 10.09 10.45
C PHE A 87 0.43 9.55 10.13
N TYR A 88 0.33 8.26 9.83
CA TYR A 88 -0.94 7.61 9.53
C TYR A 88 -1.88 7.63 10.73
N LEU A 89 -1.45 7.20 11.92
CA LEU A 89 -2.27 7.15 13.12
C LEU A 89 -2.85 8.53 13.50
N LYS A 90 -2.02 9.59 13.39
CA LYS A 90 -2.47 10.98 13.59
C LYS A 90 -3.50 11.41 12.55
N ALA A 91 -3.28 11.07 11.28
CA ALA A 91 -4.20 11.43 10.21
C ALA A 91 -5.55 10.69 10.30
N THR A 92 -5.58 9.51 10.92
CA THR A 92 -6.78 8.69 11.10
C THR A 92 -7.44 8.87 12.46
N GLY A 93 -6.95 9.79 13.31
CA GLY A 93 -7.53 10.06 14.64
C GLY A 93 -7.37 8.90 15.63
N GLN A 94 -6.36 8.05 15.43
CA GLN A 94 -6.05 6.91 16.30
C GLN A 94 -5.00 7.27 17.38
N THR A 95 -4.54 8.52 17.41
CA THR A 95 -3.64 9.11 18.43
C THR A 95 -3.95 10.58 18.64
#